data_AF-A0A1Q7BKF4-F1
#
_entry.id   AF-A0A1Q7BKF4-F1
#
_cell.length_a   1.000
_cell.length_b   1.000
_cell.length_c   1.000
_cell.angle_alpha   90.00
_cell.angle_beta   90.00
_cell.angle_gamma   90.00
#
_symmetry.space_group_name_H-M   'P 1'
#
loop_
_entity.id
_entity.type
_entity.pdbx_description
1 polymer ?
#
loop_
_entity_poly.entity_id
_entity_poly.type
_entity_poly.pdbx_seq_one_letter_code
_entity_poly.pdbx_strand_id
1 'polypeptide(L)'
;MPEADVVQVVFVDAADGAVFGRSDLPAAQLPDSFEVATTLQIGDATWSVERAEPPSAAQFRARGTLRLTLRKVELVSPRDILYSLPTICDALPSLDGTAGDHAGYDMHEDDWRQVEMVDAGLANVVGAQLHAVRAIYEEHVRRADDGRLIGFTSIHVRTQPADPLPGSVSWRRLSSLLPPPDATVGFGGRAGGVPGSFAVAVGPVVLYGIAHDDAVRVLGLRLEPTPPREGGPDPVACLREVMRSFNVVLVDWCRCAMVGPDTVGEYLAAVGPA
;
A
#
# COMPACT_ATOMS: atom_id res chain seq x y z
N MET A 1 60.32 -1.33 9.13
CA MET A 1 58.91 -0.93 8.97
C MET A 1 58.07 -2.09 9.47
N PRO A 2 57.10 -1.89 10.36
CA PRO A 2 56.23 -2.99 10.76
C PRO A 2 55.44 -3.46 9.53
N GLU A 3 55.40 -4.77 9.33
CA GLU A 3 54.56 -5.44 8.34
C GLU A 3 53.13 -4.94 8.52
N ALA A 4 52.50 -4.41 7.46
CA ALA A 4 51.11 -4.00 7.54
C ALA A 4 50.28 -5.24 7.90
N ASP A 5 49.43 -5.14 8.93
CA ASP A 5 48.49 -6.21 9.28
C ASP A 5 47.50 -6.36 8.11
N VAL A 6 47.66 -7.42 7.32
CA VAL A 6 46.89 -7.68 6.10
C VAL A 6 45.84 -8.76 6.37
N VAL A 7 44.60 -8.49 5.96
CA VAL A 7 43.48 -9.43 6.05
C VAL A 7 43.11 -9.86 4.64
N GLN A 8 43.06 -11.17 4.42
CA GLN A 8 42.56 -11.72 3.17
C GLN A 8 41.03 -11.66 3.14
N VAL A 9 40.49 -10.86 2.23
CA VAL A 9 39.05 -10.65 2.05
C VAL A 9 38.56 -11.47 0.86
N VAL A 10 37.53 -12.28 1.09
CA VAL A 10 36.85 -13.09 0.07
C VAL A 10 35.46 -12.50 -0.18
N PHE A 11 35.17 -12.14 -1.42
CA PHE A 11 33.88 -11.60 -1.85
C PHE A 11 33.02 -12.70 -2.46
N VAL A 12 31.80 -12.81 -1.96
CA VAL A 12 30.82 -13.84 -2.35
C VAL A 12 29.54 -13.16 -2.77
N ASP A 13 28.99 -13.54 -3.92
CA ASP A 13 27.71 -13.01 -4.37
C ASP A 13 26.58 -13.69 -3.58
N ALA A 14 25.69 -12.88 -3.02
CA ALA A 14 24.53 -13.35 -2.29
C ALA A 14 23.50 -14.07 -3.18
N ALA A 15 23.48 -13.79 -4.48
CA ALA A 15 22.49 -14.33 -5.42
C ALA A 15 22.70 -15.82 -5.69
N ASP A 16 23.95 -16.25 -5.86
CA ASP A 16 24.30 -17.63 -6.25
C ASP A 16 25.31 -18.30 -5.29
N GLY A 17 25.86 -17.56 -4.31
CA GLY A 17 26.87 -18.04 -3.39
C GLY A 17 28.27 -18.20 -4.00
N ALA A 18 28.48 -17.74 -5.23
CA ALA A 18 29.75 -17.86 -5.94
C ALA A 18 30.78 -16.86 -5.41
N VAL A 19 32.02 -17.32 -5.29
CA VAL A 19 33.15 -16.43 -5.00
C VAL A 19 33.51 -15.71 -6.29
N PHE A 20 33.36 -14.38 -6.31
CA PHE A 20 33.67 -13.57 -7.49
C PHE A 20 34.97 -12.76 -7.34
N GLY A 21 35.54 -12.69 -6.13
CA GLY A 21 36.77 -11.95 -5.90
C GLY A 21 37.49 -12.32 -4.61
N ARG A 22 38.81 -12.07 -4.59
CA ARG A 22 39.65 -12.14 -3.40
C ARG A 22 40.63 -10.97 -3.43
N SER A 23 40.86 -10.34 -2.28
CA SER A 23 41.80 -9.23 -2.15
C SER A 23 42.48 -9.26 -0.79
N ASP A 24 43.75 -8.89 -0.77
CA ASP A 24 44.49 -8.67 0.47
C ASP A 24 44.40 -7.19 0.82
N LEU A 25 43.75 -6.87 1.94
CA LEU A 25 43.51 -5.48 2.36
C LEU A 25 44.20 -5.20 3.69
N PRO A 26 44.86 -4.04 3.85
CA PRO A 26 45.33 -3.60 5.16
C PRO A 26 44.15 -3.52 6.14
N ALA A 27 44.30 -4.08 7.34
CA ALA A 27 43.25 -4.11 8.35
C ALA A 27 42.75 -2.72 8.79
N ALA A 28 43.55 -1.67 8.53
CA ALA A 28 43.21 -0.28 8.78
C ALA A 28 42.27 0.32 7.72
N GLN A 29 42.10 -0.32 6.56
CA GLN A 29 41.16 0.08 5.51
C GLN A 29 39.79 -0.60 5.66
N LEU A 30 39.67 -1.54 6.61
CA LEU A 30 38.42 -2.23 6.91
C LEU A 30 37.72 -1.53 8.09
N PRO A 31 36.38 -1.38 8.05
CA PRO A 31 35.61 -0.82 9.16
C PRO A 31 35.67 -1.70 10.41
N ASP A 32 35.37 -1.12 11.56
CA ASP A 32 35.43 -1.84 12.85
C ASP A 32 34.35 -2.94 12.97
N SER A 33 33.24 -2.79 12.24
CA SER A 33 32.15 -3.77 12.14
C SER A 33 31.42 -3.64 10.81
N PHE A 34 30.86 -4.75 10.33
CA PHE A 34 29.96 -4.80 9.18
C PHE A 34 28.50 -5.09 9.57
N GLU A 35 28.15 -4.95 10.85
CA GLU A 35 26.78 -5.14 11.35
C GLU A 35 25.82 -4.00 10.95
N VAL A 36 26.36 -2.82 10.60
CA VAL A 36 25.58 -1.71 10.04
C VAL A 36 25.53 -1.88 8.52
N ALA A 37 24.38 -1.57 7.91
CA ALA A 37 24.19 -1.62 6.45
C ALA A 37 25.31 -0.83 5.74
N THR A 38 26.33 -1.56 5.29
CA THR A 38 27.56 -1.00 4.72
C THR A 38 27.55 -1.29 3.23
N THR A 39 27.83 -0.27 2.43
CA THR A 39 28.01 -0.43 0.98
C THR A 39 29.49 -0.36 0.62
N LEU A 40 29.88 -1.15 -0.38
CA LEU A 40 31.24 -1.21 -0.91
C LEU A 40 31.22 -0.88 -2.39
N GLN A 41 32.22 -0.14 -2.84
CA GLN A 41 32.52 0.03 -4.26
C GLN A 41 33.56 -1.01 -4.67
N ILE A 42 33.18 -1.89 -5.60
CA ILE A 42 34.09 -2.91 -6.16
C ILE A 42 34.01 -2.79 -7.68
N GLY A 43 35.08 -2.26 -8.29
CA GLY A 43 35.07 -1.85 -9.69
C GLY A 43 34.11 -0.68 -9.92
N ASP A 44 33.27 -0.80 -10.95
CA ASP A 44 32.24 0.21 -11.29
C ASP A 44 30.87 -0.10 -10.65
N ALA A 45 30.80 -1.05 -9.71
CA ALA A 45 29.55 -1.50 -9.10
C ALA A 45 29.50 -1.23 -7.60
N THR A 46 28.33 -0.76 -7.15
CA THR A 46 27.98 -0.66 -5.73
C THR A 46 27.45 -2.00 -5.24
N TRP A 47 27.96 -2.46 -4.10
CA TRP A 47 27.53 -3.69 -3.45
C TRP A 47 27.08 -3.39 -2.03
N SER A 48 26.03 -4.05 -1.55
CA SER A 48 25.58 -4.01 -0.16
C SER A 48 26.09 -5.23 0.59
N VAL A 49 26.65 -5.05 1.78
CA VAL A 49 27.10 -6.15 2.64
C VAL A 49 25.89 -6.77 3.34
N GLU A 50 25.54 -8.00 2.98
CA GLU A 50 24.48 -8.76 3.66
C GLU A 50 25.01 -9.53 4.87
N ARG A 51 26.26 -9.99 4.77
CA ARG A 51 26.89 -10.77 5.84
C ARG A 51 28.39 -10.64 5.82
N ALA A 52 28.99 -10.55 7.00
CA ALA A 52 30.42 -10.61 7.21
C ALA A 52 30.78 -11.73 8.20
N GLU A 53 31.74 -12.57 7.82
CA GLU A 53 32.22 -13.68 8.63
C GLU A 53 33.75 -13.68 8.67
N PRO A 54 34.38 -13.32 9.80
CA PRO A 54 33.78 -12.84 11.06
C PRO A 54 33.20 -11.41 10.98
N PRO A 55 32.18 -11.05 11.79
CA PRO A 55 31.48 -9.76 11.68
C PRO A 55 32.25 -8.54 12.24
N SER A 56 33.24 -8.74 13.12
CA SER A 56 33.95 -7.65 13.81
C SER A 56 35.45 -7.65 13.56
N ALA A 57 36.05 -6.46 13.65
CA ALA A 57 37.45 -6.27 13.31
C ALA A 57 38.45 -6.95 14.24
N ALA A 58 38.11 -7.10 15.52
CA ALA A 58 38.91 -7.91 16.43
C ALA A 58 39.03 -9.37 15.96
N GLN A 59 37.94 -9.92 15.42
CA GLN A 59 37.88 -11.32 15.00
C GLN A 59 38.57 -11.55 13.65
N PHE A 60 38.32 -10.70 12.65
CA PHE A 60 38.95 -10.90 11.34
C PHE A 60 40.44 -10.52 11.32
N ARG A 61 40.90 -9.59 12.18
CA ARG A 61 42.33 -9.33 12.38
C ARG A 61 43.02 -10.53 13.01
N ALA A 62 42.44 -11.11 14.06
CA ALA A 62 42.97 -12.31 14.70
C ALA A 62 43.01 -13.53 13.76
N ARG A 63 42.03 -13.66 12.87
CA ARG A 63 41.91 -14.79 11.93
C ARG A 63 42.68 -14.59 10.62
N GLY A 64 43.11 -13.36 10.32
CA GLY A 64 43.72 -12.97 9.05
C GLY A 64 42.81 -13.13 7.82
N THR A 65 41.53 -13.44 8.01
CA THR A 65 40.58 -13.75 6.94
C THR A 65 39.21 -13.16 7.24
N LEU A 66 38.57 -12.63 6.20
CA LEU A 66 37.23 -12.07 6.22
C LEU A 66 36.46 -12.54 4.98
N ARG A 67 35.26 -13.09 5.17
CA ARG A 67 34.35 -13.43 4.07
C ARG A 67 33.19 -12.46 4.08
N LEU A 68 32.99 -11.75 2.98
CA LEU A 68 31.87 -10.83 2.77
C LEU A 68 30.90 -11.41 1.75
N THR A 69 29.64 -11.58 2.16
CA THR A 69 28.52 -11.91 1.28
C THR A 69 27.84 -10.62 0.87
N LEU A 70 27.82 -10.35 -0.42
CA LEU A 70 27.48 -9.07 -1.01
C LEU A 70 26.33 -9.23 -2.00
N ARG A 71 25.37 -8.30 -1.97
CA ARG A 71 24.37 -8.17 -3.04
C ARG A 71 24.68 -6.95 -3.89
N LYS A 72 24.71 -7.12 -5.21
CA LYS A 72 24.87 -6.00 -6.13
C LYS A 72 23.69 -5.05 -6.00
N VAL A 73 23.97 -3.76 -5.81
CA VAL A 73 22.93 -2.73 -5.75
C VAL A 73 22.64 -2.31 -7.18
N GLU A 74 21.46 -2.68 -7.69
CA GLU A 74 20.95 -2.18 -8.96
C GLU A 74 20.31 -0.81 -8.74
N LEU A 75 20.96 0.23 -9.26
CA LEU A 75 20.39 1.57 -9.33
C LEU A 75 19.36 1.59 -10.47
N VAL A 76 18.10 1.38 -10.11
CA VAL A 76 16.98 1.58 -11.03
C VAL A 76 16.77 3.09 -11.18
N SER A 77 16.61 3.57 -12.42
CA SER A 77 16.23 4.95 -12.64
C SER A 77 14.87 5.20 -11.98
N PRO A 78 14.65 6.30 -11.25
CA PRO A 78 13.33 6.64 -10.73
C PRO A 78 12.24 6.68 -11.82
N ARG A 79 12.63 6.90 -13.09
CA ARG A 79 11.72 6.87 -14.26
C ARG A 79 11.22 5.47 -14.62
N ASP A 80 11.90 4.43 -14.14
CA ASP A 80 11.52 3.03 -14.36
C ASP A 80 10.68 2.49 -13.20
N ILE A 81 10.43 3.31 -12.15
CA ILE A 81 9.50 2.98 -11.08
C ILE A 81 8.08 3.22 -11.59
N LEU A 82 7.32 2.13 -11.69
CA LEU A 82 5.93 2.16 -12.11
C LEU A 82 4.99 2.35 -10.92
N TYR A 83 3.88 3.02 -11.17
CA TYR A 83 2.76 3.06 -10.24
C TYR A 83 2.02 1.71 -10.24
N SER A 84 1.59 1.26 -9.07
CA SER A 84 0.80 0.05 -8.90
C SER A 84 -0.69 0.24 -9.22
N LEU A 85 -1.19 1.47 -9.04
CA LEU A 85 -2.58 1.84 -9.26
C LEU A 85 -2.73 2.77 -10.47
N PRO A 86 -3.86 2.72 -11.19
CA PRO A 86 -4.13 3.65 -12.29
C PRO A 86 -4.62 5.02 -11.80
N THR A 87 -5.06 5.12 -10.54
CA THR A 87 -5.62 6.34 -9.96
C THR A 87 -5.45 6.37 -8.45
N ILE A 88 -5.38 7.58 -7.90
CA ILE A 88 -5.45 7.85 -6.45
C ILE A 88 -6.38 9.03 -6.17
N CYS A 89 -6.93 9.10 -4.96
CA CYS A 89 -7.63 10.28 -4.48
C CYS A 89 -6.61 11.33 -4.00
N ASP A 90 -6.72 12.56 -4.49
CA ASP A 90 -5.83 13.67 -4.11
C ASP A 90 -5.99 14.05 -2.63
N ALA A 91 -7.23 14.03 -2.15
CA ALA A 91 -7.57 14.44 -0.80
C ALA A 91 -7.46 13.29 0.20
N LEU A 92 -6.42 13.33 1.03
CA LEU A 92 -6.30 12.53 2.25
C LEU A 92 -6.79 13.34 3.47
N PRO A 93 -7.57 12.74 4.37
CA PRO A 93 -7.99 13.43 5.58
C PRO A 93 -6.83 13.51 6.59
N SER A 94 -6.82 14.55 7.41
CA SER A 94 -5.81 14.74 8.45
C SER A 94 -5.97 13.71 9.58
N LEU A 95 -4.86 13.33 10.19
CA LEU A 95 -4.83 12.52 11.42
C LEU A 95 -4.87 13.42 12.66
N ASP A 96 -5.57 12.97 13.70
CA ASP A 96 -5.44 13.55 15.04
C ASP A 96 -4.07 13.17 15.61
N GLY A 97 -3.17 14.15 15.70
CA GLY A 97 -1.78 13.97 16.14
C GLY A 97 -1.60 13.65 17.63
N THR A 98 -2.61 13.11 18.31
CA THR A 98 -2.51 12.65 19.70
C THR A 98 -1.63 11.40 19.74
N ALA A 99 -0.37 11.60 20.11
CA ALA A 99 0.61 10.54 20.23
C ALA A 99 0.15 9.47 21.24
N GLY A 100 -0.06 8.24 20.78
CA GLY A 100 -0.27 7.07 21.63
C GLY A 100 -1.40 6.13 21.20
N ASP A 101 -2.45 6.66 20.58
CA ASP A 101 -3.57 5.83 20.10
C ASP A 101 -3.38 5.54 18.61
N HIS A 102 -3.12 4.27 18.30
CA HIS A 102 -3.21 3.77 16.92
C HIS A 102 -4.68 3.63 16.54
N ALA A 103 -4.99 3.93 15.28
CA ALA A 103 -6.33 3.69 14.75
C ALA A 103 -6.69 2.19 14.82
N GLY A 104 -7.96 1.90 15.03
CA GLY A 104 -8.45 0.52 15.10
C GLY A 104 -8.48 -0.18 13.73
N TYR A 105 -8.49 0.59 12.64
CA TYR A 105 -8.46 0.11 11.26
C TYR A 105 -7.44 0.92 10.46
N ASP A 106 -6.30 0.30 10.17
CA ASP A 106 -5.20 0.92 9.43
C ASP A 106 -5.26 0.51 7.96
N MET A 107 -5.18 1.49 7.04
CA MET A 107 -5.14 1.24 5.60
C MET A 107 -3.98 1.97 4.93
N HIS A 108 -3.62 1.57 3.71
CA HIS A 108 -2.65 2.33 2.93
C HIS A 108 -3.29 3.65 2.44
N GLU A 109 -2.51 4.72 2.37
CA GLU A 109 -2.98 6.05 1.97
C GLU A 109 -3.53 6.02 0.54
N ASP A 110 -2.85 5.32 -0.37
CA ASP A 110 -3.30 5.10 -1.75
C ASP A 110 -4.61 4.30 -1.87
N ASP A 111 -5.00 3.55 -0.83
CA ASP A 111 -6.27 2.79 -0.82
C ASP A 111 -7.49 3.67 -0.47
N TRP A 112 -7.25 4.90 0.01
CA TRP A 112 -8.28 5.83 0.41
C TRP A 112 -9.22 6.17 -0.77
N ARG A 113 -10.52 5.89 -0.58
CA ARG A 113 -11.58 6.15 -1.56
C ARG A 113 -11.32 5.48 -2.93
N GLN A 114 -10.67 4.31 -2.96
CA GLN A 114 -10.53 3.53 -4.21
C GLN A 114 -11.80 2.77 -4.59
N VAL A 115 -12.57 2.37 -3.60
CA VAL A 115 -13.95 1.91 -3.77
C VAL A 115 -14.82 2.70 -2.80
N GLU A 116 -15.79 3.46 -3.30
CA GLU A 116 -16.62 4.33 -2.47
C GLU A 116 -18.06 4.41 -2.96
N MET A 117 -18.97 4.73 -2.03
CA MET A 117 -20.35 5.09 -2.33
C MET A 117 -20.41 6.56 -2.73
N VAL A 118 -21.10 6.83 -3.84
CA VAL A 118 -21.29 8.18 -4.39
C VAL A 118 -22.77 8.40 -4.63
N ASP A 119 -23.26 9.61 -4.35
CA ASP A 119 -24.61 10.03 -4.70
C ASP A 119 -24.90 9.78 -6.19
N ALA A 120 -26.02 9.12 -6.49
CA ALA A 120 -26.37 8.77 -7.87
C ALA A 120 -26.56 10.02 -8.77
N GLY A 121 -26.88 11.18 -8.19
CA GLY A 121 -26.93 12.46 -8.89
C GLY A 121 -25.58 12.96 -9.41
N LEU A 122 -24.47 12.40 -8.94
CA LEU A 122 -23.11 12.73 -9.38
C LEU A 122 -22.63 11.84 -10.55
N ALA A 123 -23.50 11.06 -11.19
CA ALA A 123 -23.14 10.12 -12.26
C ALA A 123 -22.31 10.75 -13.39
N ASN A 124 -22.60 11.99 -13.79
CA ASN A 124 -21.82 12.67 -14.83
C ASN A 124 -20.38 12.98 -14.37
N VAL A 125 -20.21 13.38 -13.10
CA VAL A 125 -18.89 13.66 -12.51
C VAL A 125 -18.10 12.36 -12.40
N VAL A 126 -18.73 11.30 -11.91
CA VAL A 126 -18.14 9.95 -11.84
C VAL A 126 -17.73 9.49 -13.24
N GLY A 127 -18.60 9.59 -14.23
CA GLY A 127 -18.32 9.20 -15.61
C GLY A 127 -17.10 9.90 -16.21
N ALA A 128 -16.95 11.21 -15.99
CA ALA A 128 -15.79 11.97 -16.45
C ALA A 128 -14.49 11.49 -15.80
N GLN A 129 -14.51 11.18 -14.51
CA GLN A 129 -13.35 10.66 -13.78
C GLN A 129 -13.00 9.23 -14.23
N LEU A 130 -13.99 8.34 -14.37
CA LEU A 130 -13.76 6.98 -14.89
C LEU A 130 -13.19 6.99 -16.31
N HIS A 131 -13.61 7.95 -17.16
CA HIS A 131 -13.01 8.12 -18.48
C HIS A 131 -11.53 8.49 -18.40
N ALA A 132 -11.14 9.38 -17.49
CA ALA A 132 -9.73 9.71 -17.27
C ALA A 132 -8.91 8.51 -16.77
N VAL A 133 -9.47 7.68 -15.88
CA VAL A 133 -8.79 6.45 -15.43
C VAL A 133 -8.67 5.43 -16.58
N ARG A 134 -9.66 5.32 -17.47
CA ARG A 134 -9.56 4.47 -18.67
C ARG A 134 -8.41 4.90 -19.58
N ALA A 135 -8.21 6.20 -19.76
CA ALA A 135 -7.06 6.70 -20.52
C ALA A 135 -5.71 6.25 -19.92
N ILE A 136 -5.59 6.14 -18.59
CA ILE A 136 -4.39 5.58 -17.95
C ILE A 136 -4.16 4.11 -18.35
N TYR A 137 -5.21 3.30 -18.39
CA TYR A 137 -5.12 1.92 -18.86
C TYR A 137 -4.74 1.80 -20.33
N GLU A 138 -5.20 2.73 -21.16
CA GLU A 138 -4.95 2.71 -22.61
C GLU A 138 -3.54 3.21 -22.96
N GLU A 139 -3.06 4.27 -22.29
CA GLU A 139 -1.87 5.00 -22.70
C GLU A 139 -0.64 4.72 -21.83
N HIS A 140 -0.84 4.34 -20.56
CA HIS A 140 0.23 4.32 -19.56
C HIS A 140 0.47 2.95 -18.94
N VAL A 141 -0.27 1.93 -19.35
CA VAL A 141 -0.07 0.57 -18.88
C VAL A 141 1.28 0.01 -19.33
N ARG A 142 1.94 -0.74 -18.45
CA ARG A 142 3.07 -1.59 -18.76
C ARG A 142 2.70 -3.04 -18.50
N ARG A 143 2.94 -3.87 -19.50
CA ARG A 143 2.68 -5.31 -19.45
C ARG A 143 3.96 -6.08 -19.70
N ALA A 144 4.05 -7.24 -19.07
CA ALA A 144 5.06 -8.23 -19.40
C ALA A 144 4.75 -8.88 -20.75
N ASP A 145 5.70 -9.65 -21.27
CA ASP A 145 5.56 -10.36 -22.56
C ASP A 145 4.38 -11.36 -22.55
N ASP A 146 3.99 -11.86 -21.38
CA ASP A 146 2.83 -12.73 -21.17
C ASP A 146 1.49 -11.97 -21.06
N GLY A 147 1.50 -10.65 -21.21
CA GLY A 147 0.34 -9.77 -21.11
C GLY A 147 -0.06 -9.38 -19.68
N ARG A 148 0.63 -9.88 -18.65
CA ARG A 148 0.37 -9.52 -17.24
C ARG A 148 0.65 -8.06 -16.99
N LEU A 149 -0.23 -7.40 -16.23
CA LEU A 149 -0.04 -6.02 -15.77
C LEU A 149 1.18 -5.96 -14.83
N ILE A 150 2.16 -5.12 -15.15
CA ILE A 150 3.31 -4.82 -14.29
C ILE A 150 3.04 -3.55 -13.48
N GLY A 151 2.43 -2.54 -14.10
CA GLY A 151 2.12 -1.26 -13.48
C GLY A 151 1.83 -0.18 -14.51
N PHE A 152 1.90 1.08 -14.09
CA PHE A 152 1.59 2.24 -14.92
C PHE A 152 2.73 3.25 -14.91
N THR A 153 3.00 3.91 -16.03
CA THR A 153 3.99 5.01 -16.10
C THR A 153 3.42 6.37 -15.69
N SER A 154 2.11 6.45 -15.50
CA SER A 154 1.38 7.65 -15.07
C SER A 154 0.11 7.21 -14.34
N ILE A 155 -0.47 8.10 -13.57
CA ILE A 155 -1.73 7.88 -12.85
C ILE A 155 -2.66 9.06 -13.04
N HIS A 156 -3.95 8.80 -12.85
CA HIS A 156 -4.95 9.85 -12.73
C HIS A 156 -5.15 10.24 -11.26
N VAL A 157 -4.81 11.48 -10.91
CA VAL A 157 -5.04 12.02 -9.57
C VAL A 157 -6.43 12.62 -9.50
N ARG A 158 -7.32 11.98 -8.74
CA ARG A 158 -8.73 12.30 -8.67
C ARG A 158 -8.99 13.40 -7.64
N THR A 159 -9.54 14.52 -8.11
CA THR A 159 -9.99 15.65 -7.26
C THR A 159 -11.51 15.74 -7.15
N GLN A 160 -12.25 14.91 -7.90
CA GLN A 160 -13.72 14.92 -7.95
C GLN A 160 -14.32 13.51 -7.86
N PRO A 161 -15.52 13.33 -7.29
CA PRO A 161 -16.25 14.35 -6.55
C PRO A 161 -15.52 14.70 -5.25
N ALA A 162 -15.37 16.01 -4.99
CA ALA A 162 -14.78 16.49 -3.73
C ALA A 162 -15.65 16.11 -2.54
N ASP A 163 -16.97 16.13 -2.74
CA ASP A 163 -17.98 15.72 -1.78
C ASP A 163 -18.85 14.61 -2.42
N PRO A 164 -18.51 13.32 -2.21
CA PRO A 164 -19.22 12.22 -2.86
C PRO A 164 -20.65 12.03 -2.34
N LEU A 165 -20.95 12.55 -1.14
CA LEU A 165 -22.23 12.44 -0.45
C LEU A 165 -22.68 13.82 0.07
N PRO A 166 -23.12 14.76 -0.80
CA PRO A 166 -23.45 16.13 -0.41
C PRO A 166 -24.78 16.23 0.35
N GLY A 167 -24.87 15.56 1.51
CA GLY A 167 -26.03 15.56 2.40
C GLY A 167 -27.04 14.44 2.16
N SER A 168 -26.75 13.46 1.31
CA SER A 168 -27.64 12.32 1.04
C SER A 168 -27.65 11.25 2.14
N VAL A 169 -26.66 11.24 3.03
CA VAL A 169 -26.48 10.17 4.03
C VAL A 169 -26.43 10.73 5.44
N SER A 170 -27.46 10.40 6.24
CA SER A 170 -27.48 10.66 7.69
C SER A 170 -26.75 9.54 8.45
N TRP A 171 -25.84 9.90 9.35
CA TRP A 171 -25.12 8.94 10.21
C TRP A 171 -26.08 8.17 11.10
N ARG A 172 -27.07 8.84 11.73
CA ARG A 172 -28.09 8.18 12.55
C ARG A 172 -28.86 7.14 11.74
N ARG A 173 -29.18 7.44 10.48
CA ARG A 173 -29.86 6.47 9.62
C ARG A 173 -28.92 5.34 9.19
N LEU A 174 -27.70 5.66 8.78
CA LEU A 174 -26.71 4.68 8.31
C LEU A 174 -26.37 3.69 9.43
N SER A 175 -26.07 4.19 10.62
CA SER A 175 -25.77 3.37 11.81
C SER A 175 -26.93 2.45 12.22
N SER A 176 -28.18 2.76 11.87
CA SER A 176 -29.32 1.84 12.09
C SER A 176 -29.38 0.66 11.11
N LEU A 177 -28.67 0.77 9.98
CA LEU A 177 -28.59 -0.26 8.93
C LEU A 177 -27.31 -1.11 9.03
N LEU A 178 -26.35 -0.67 9.83
CA LEU A 178 -25.04 -1.28 9.97
C LEU A 178 -24.86 -1.88 11.38
N PRO A 179 -23.98 -2.87 11.54
CA PRO A 179 -23.42 -3.19 12.84
C PRO A 179 -22.77 -1.95 13.50
N PRO A 180 -22.63 -1.93 14.83
CA PRO A 180 -21.91 -0.86 15.51
C PRO A 180 -20.46 -0.77 14.99
N PRO A 181 -19.90 0.44 14.84
CA PRO A 181 -18.52 0.61 14.42
C PRO A 181 -17.57 0.01 15.45
N ASP A 182 -16.51 -0.61 14.96
CA ASP A 182 -15.50 -1.31 15.76
C ASP A 182 -14.14 -0.60 15.76
N ALA A 183 -13.96 0.41 14.90
CA ALA A 183 -12.70 1.11 14.75
C ALA A 183 -12.83 2.54 14.21
N THR A 184 -11.79 3.33 14.44
CA THR A 184 -11.45 4.54 13.68
C THR A 184 -10.47 4.20 12.56
N VAL A 185 -10.46 5.00 11.49
CA VAL A 185 -9.56 4.83 10.35
C VAL A 185 -8.21 5.50 10.63
N GLY A 186 -7.12 4.85 10.25
CA GLY A 186 -5.76 5.40 10.25
C GLY A 186 -5.01 5.04 8.97
N PHE A 187 -3.78 5.53 8.85
CA PHE A 187 -2.99 5.38 7.64
C PHE A 187 -1.55 4.91 7.91
N GLY A 188 -1.14 3.82 7.25
CA GLY A 188 0.25 3.39 7.14
C GLY A 188 1.00 3.23 8.46
N GLY A 189 0.33 2.80 9.53
CA GLY A 189 0.90 2.64 10.86
C GLY A 189 1.27 3.95 11.57
N ARG A 190 0.85 5.10 11.03
CA ARG A 190 1.07 6.41 11.65
C ARG A 190 0.23 6.50 12.93
N ALA A 191 0.74 7.20 13.93
CA ALA A 191 0.00 7.44 15.17
C ALA A 191 -1.18 8.39 14.90
N GLY A 192 -2.32 8.12 15.56
CA GLY A 192 -3.54 8.89 15.40
C GLY A 192 -4.54 8.26 14.44
N GLY A 193 -5.81 8.59 14.64
CA GLY A 193 -6.90 8.26 13.73
C GLY A 193 -7.42 9.49 12.99
N VAL A 194 -8.19 9.26 11.93
CA VAL A 194 -8.91 10.32 11.22
C VAL A 194 -10.09 10.79 12.10
N PRO A 195 -10.20 12.08 12.44
CA PRO A 195 -11.29 12.59 13.26
C PRO A 195 -12.66 12.31 12.61
N GLY A 196 -13.63 11.89 13.43
CA GLY A 196 -14.98 11.57 12.96
C GLY A 196 -15.06 10.37 12.00
N SER A 197 -13.97 9.61 11.88
CA SER A 197 -13.96 8.39 11.06
C SER A 197 -14.59 7.21 11.79
N PHE A 198 -15.07 6.27 10.99
CA PHE A 198 -15.59 5.00 11.45
C PHE A 198 -15.16 3.90 10.48
N ALA A 199 -15.02 2.69 11.01
CA ALA A 199 -14.95 1.44 10.28
C ALA A 199 -15.98 0.45 10.89
N VAL A 200 -16.62 -0.33 10.02
CA VAL A 200 -17.63 -1.33 10.36
C VAL A 200 -17.42 -2.56 9.50
N ALA A 201 -17.16 -3.71 10.12
CA ALA A 201 -17.11 -4.99 9.43
C ALA A 201 -18.52 -5.57 9.17
N VAL A 202 -18.75 -6.01 7.93
CA VAL A 202 -19.95 -6.72 7.46
C VAL A 202 -19.49 -7.94 6.66
N GLY A 203 -19.25 -9.05 7.36
CA GLY A 203 -18.64 -10.23 6.73
C GLY A 203 -17.22 -9.93 6.22
N PRO A 204 -16.90 -10.20 4.94
CA PRO A 204 -15.60 -9.87 4.34
C PRO A 204 -15.49 -8.40 3.87
N VAL A 205 -16.54 -7.60 4.05
CA VAL A 205 -16.56 -6.20 3.67
C VAL A 205 -16.27 -5.34 4.88
N VAL A 206 -15.37 -4.37 4.76
CA VAL A 206 -15.25 -3.25 5.70
C VAL A 206 -15.81 -2.01 5.04
N LEU A 207 -16.88 -1.47 5.63
CA LEU A 207 -17.36 -0.14 5.32
C LEU A 207 -16.63 0.86 6.22
N TYR A 208 -16.09 1.90 5.63
CA TYR A 208 -15.39 2.95 6.37
C TYR A 208 -15.83 4.31 5.89
N GLY A 209 -15.59 5.36 6.67
CA GLY A 209 -16.03 6.67 6.27
C GLY A 209 -15.67 7.76 7.26
N ILE A 210 -16.16 8.96 6.95
CA ILE A 210 -16.06 10.13 7.81
C ILE A 210 -17.45 10.71 7.97
N ALA A 211 -17.87 10.92 9.21
CA ALA A 211 -19.08 11.64 9.56
C ALA A 211 -18.71 12.94 10.30
N HIS A 212 -19.37 14.03 9.92
CA HIS A 212 -19.36 15.28 10.68
C HIS A 212 -20.78 15.50 11.19
N ASP A 213 -20.95 15.50 12.51
CA ASP A 213 -22.26 15.49 13.16
C ASP A 213 -23.13 14.32 12.64
N ASP A 214 -24.27 14.62 12.03
CA ASP A 214 -25.15 13.62 11.42
C ASP A 214 -24.91 13.44 9.92
N ALA A 215 -23.95 14.14 9.31
CA ALA A 215 -23.71 14.07 7.86
C ALA A 215 -22.51 13.17 7.54
N VAL A 216 -22.75 12.05 6.87
CA VAL A 216 -21.67 11.21 6.31
C VAL A 216 -21.15 11.86 5.05
N ARG A 217 -19.83 12.15 5.03
CA ARG A 217 -19.15 12.85 3.92
C ARG A 217 -18.41 11.88 3.00
N VAL A 218 -17.94 10.77 3.56
CA VAL A 218 -17.25 9.71 2.83
C VAL A 218 -17.80 8.38 3.33
N LEU A 219 -18.09 7.46 2.40
CA LEU A 219 -18.42 6.08 2.70
C LEU A 219 -17.68 5.18 1.70
N GLY A 220 -16.51 4.70 2.11
CA GLY A 220 -15.66 3.79 1.38
C GLY A 220 -15.97 2.32 1.67
N LEU A 221 -15.47 1.45 0.81
CA LEU A 221 -15.57 0.00 0.93
C LEU A 221 -14.19 -0.64 0.73
N ARG A 222 -13.87 -1.64 1.55
CA ARG A 222 -12.73 -2.55 1.37
C ARG A 222 -13.20 -3.99 1.45
N LEU A 223 -12.55 -4.86 0.69
CA LEU A 223 -12.68 -6.29 0.83
C LEU A 223 -11.46 -6.80 1.59
N GLU A 224 -11.72 -7.46 2.71
CA GLU A 224 -10.70 -8.04 3.54
C GLU A 224 -10.61 -9.55 3.26
N PRO A 225 -9.39 -10.13 3.25
CA PRO A 225 -9.18 -11.56 3.03
C PRO A 225 -9.67 -12.44 4.18
N THR A 226 -10.10 -11.84 5.29
CA THR A 226 -10.55 -12.59 6.46
C THR A 226 -11.88 -13.29 6.15
N PRO A 227 -11.98 -14.62 6.39
CA PRO A 227 -13.22 -15.35 6.13
C PRO A 227 -14.36 -14.77 6.97
N PRO A 228 -15.60 -14.73 6.43
CA PRO A 228 -16.75 -14.24 7.16
C PRO A 228 -16.91 -14.99 8.48
N ARG A 229 -17.13 -14.26 9.58
CA ARG A 229 -17.57 -14.88 10.84
C ARG A 229 -18.91 -15.59 10.58
N GLU A 230 -19.00 -16.87 10.94
CA GLU A 230 -20.25 -17.63 10.86
C GLU A 230 -21.37 -16.89 11.61
N GLY A 231 -22.53 -16.72 10.96
CA GLY A 231 -23.68 -16.01 11.53
C GLY A 231 -23.62 -14.48 11.44
N GLY A 232 -22.63 -13.90 10.76
CA GLY A 232 -22.59 -12.46 10.47
C GLY A 232 -23.67 -11.99 9.48
N PRO A 233 -23.93 -10.67 9.40
CA PRO A 233 -24.86 -10.10 8.43
C PRO A 233 -24.42 -10.40 6.99
N ASP A 234 -25.39 -10.66 6.10
CA ASP A 234 -25.13 -10.84 4.67
C ASP A 234 -24.63 -9.50 4.07
N PRO A 235 -23.37 -9.44 3.57
CA PRO A 235 -22.81 -8.22 3.00
C PRO A 235 -23.58 -7.72 1.78
N VAL A 236 -24.10 -8.61 0.94
CA VAL A 236 -24.83 -8.24 -0.27
C VAL A 236 -26.16 -7.58 0.11
N ALA A 237 -26.90 -8.18 1.04
CA ALA A 237 -28.15 -7.61 1.53
C ALA A 237 -27.93 -6.27 2.22
N CYS A 238 -26.91 -6.16 3.08
CA CYS A 238 -26.56 -4.94 3.79
C CYS A 238 -26.21 -3.79 2.83
N LEU A 239 -25.29 -4.01 1.88
CA LEU A 239 -24.89 -2.99 0.91
C LEU A 239 -26.06 -2.56 0.03
N ARG A 240 -26.88 -3.50 -0.43
CA ARG A 240 -28.07 -3.20 -1.23
C ARG A 240 -29.06 -2.30 -0.47
N GLU A 241 -29.28 -2.57 0.81
CA GLU A 241 -30.17 -1.77 1.65
C GLU A 241 -29.63 -0.35 1.87
N VAL A 242 -28.32 -0.22 2.13
CA VAL A 242 -27.65 1.09 2.23
C VAL A 242 -27.77 1.85 0.91
N MET A 243 -27.44 1.23 -0.22
CA MET A 243 -27.47 1.84 -1.54
C MET A 243 -28.86 2.35 -1.91
N ARG A 244 -29.90 1.55 -1.65
CA ARG A 244 -31.30 1.93 -1.91
C ARG A 244 -31.80 3.01 -0.94
N SER A 245 -31.46 2.90 0.34
CA SER A 245 -31.91 3.84 1.37
C SER A 245 -31.41 5.27 1.12
N PHE A 246 -30.22 5.40 0.54
CA PHE A 246 -29.57 6.70 0.33
C PHE A 246 -29.44 7.11 -1.13
N ASN A 247 -29.95 6.31 -2.07
CA ASN A 247 -29.81 6.56 -3.50
C ASN A 247 -28.35 6.77 -3.94
N VAL A 248 -27.47 5.85 -3.50
CA VAL A 248 -26.04 5.88 -3.82
C VAL A 248 -25.64 4.69 -4.70
N VAL A 249 -24.60 4.88 -5.48
CA VAL A 249 -23.94 3.84 -6.29
C VAL A 249 -22.56 3.55 -5.73
N LEU A 250 -22.08 2.33 -5.90
CA LEU A 250 -20.72 1.95 -5.54
C LEU A 250 -19.83 2.19 -6.76
N VAL A 251 -18.72 2.90 -6.58
CA VAL A 251 -17.75 3.17 -7.64
C VAL A 251 -16.44 2.51 -7.27
N ASP A 252 -15.95 1.61 -8.13
CA ASP A 252 -14.58 1.10 -8.08
C ASP A 252 -13.76 1.85 -9.12
N TRP A 253 -12.94 2.78 -8.64
CA TRP A 253 -12.19 3.70 -9.48
C TRP A 253 -11.08 2.98 -10.22
N CYS A 254 -10.37 2.08 -9.55
CA CYS A 254 -9.31 1.27 -10.16
C CYS A 254 -9.85 0.35 -11.25
N ARG A 255 -11.04 -0.23 -11.08
CA ARG A 255 -11.66 -1.13 -12.09
C ARG A 255 -12.53 -0.40 -13.10
N CYS A 256 -12.60 0.93 -13.06
CA CYS A 256 -13.45 1.74 -13.94
C CYS A 256 -14.93 1.31 -13.93
N ALA A 257 -15.44 0.91 -12.75
CA ALA A 257 -16.75 0.31 -12.58
C ALA A 257 -17.69 1.17 -11.74
N MET A 258 -18.96 1.20 -12.15
CA MET A 258 -20.06 1.80 -11.39
C MET A 258 -21.13 0.74 -11.20
N VAL A 259 -21.44 0.46 -9.94
CA VAL A 259 -22.21 -0.71 -9.51
C VAL A 259 -23.47 -0.22 -8.82
N GLY A 260 -24.62 -0.67 -9.33
CA GLY A 260 -25.92 -0.40 -8.73
C GLY A 260 -26.29 -1.42 -7.63
N PRO A 261 -27.37 -1.15 -6.88
CA PRO A 261 -27.82 -2.01 -5.78
C PRO A 261 -28.19 -3.43 -6.22
N ASP A 262 -28.63 -3.60 -7.47
CA ASP A 262 -29.05 -4.91 -7.98
C ASP A 262 -27.84 -5.76 -8.43
N THR A 263 -26.76 -5.11 -8.83
CA THR A 263 -25.53 -5.76 -9.35
C THR A 263 -24.42 -5.89 -8.30
N VAL A 264 -24.60 -5.38 -7.08
CA VAL A 264 -23.55 -5.40 -6.04
C VAL A 264 -23.12 -6.83 -5.65
N GLY A 265 -24.03 -7.81 -5.70
CA GLY A 265 -23.68 -9.20 -5.42
C GLY A 265 -22.75 -9.81 -6.48
N GLU A 266 -23.01 -9.52 -7.75
CA GLU A 266 -22.14 -9.97 -8.86
C GLU A 266 -20.77 -9.31 -8.77
N TYR A 267 -20.73 -8.02 -8.44
CA TYR A 267 -19.48 -7.30 -8.19
C TYR A 267 -18.66 -7.99 -7.10
N LEU A 268 -19.22 -8.19 -5.90
CA LEU A 268 -18.49 -8.83 -4.79
C LEU A 268 -17.98 -10.23 -5.13
N ALA A 269 -18.77 -11.00 -5.87
CA ALA A 269 -18.36 -12.33 -6.34
C ALA A 269 -17.19 -12.27 -7.34
N ALA A 270 -17.11 -11.21 -8.15
CA ALA A 270 -16.09 -11.04 -9.18
C ALA A 270 -14.77 -10.46 -8.64
N VAL A 271 -14.82 -9.53 -7.68
CA VAL A 271 -13.60 -8.85 -7.21
C VAL A 271 -12.78 -9.64 -6.20
N GLY A 272 -13.39 -10.60 -5.48
CA GLY A 272 -12.71 -11.43 -4.48
C GLY A 272 -12.03 -10.61 -3.36
N PRO A 273 -11.55 -11.26 -2.29
CA PRO A 273 -10.61 -10.59 -1.39
C PRO A 273 -9.32 -10.25 -2.15
N ALA A 274 -8.80 -9.04 -1.92
CA ALA A 274 -7.53 -8.58 -2.49
C ALA A 274 -6.32 -9.31 -1.87
#